data_AF-A0A8H7K7F1-F1
#
_entry.id   AF-A0A8H7K7F1-F1
#
_cell.length_a   1.000
_cell.length_b   1.000
_cell.length_c   1.000
_cell.angle_alpha   90.00
_cell.angle_beta   90.00
_cell.angle_gamma   90.00
#
_symmetry.space_group_name_H-M   'P 1'
#
loop_
_entity.id
_entity.type
_entity.pdbx_description
1 polymer ?
#
loop_
_entity_poly.entity_id
_entity_poly.type
_entity_poly.pdbx_seq_one_letter_code
_entity_poly.pdbx_strand_id
1 'polypeptide(L)'
;MSAYIQETATTWCETTDSDMHFSVRSVHDMMGSKPFVAAAMSLASRQRDAVQGRRRHLTLELYQYTIRLLLGQDPTKPDASILATCTILCAYEMMASSVSEWRRHLRGCAELLRMCKWNGNSEGIVKSCFWAFARIDVWAAFILNQTTLIPTDSWVNQDSLVLVAAAGETDDYCNLAILIFARIINVLNDKGGARRQSQTKLRDNVQNLWDELQLWRRWRLPSVKPLMRIDQSDKSPFPTIMFALSSSICGNTFYHAGSILLLQSGLVNPDPSPEMAKALSPHWHAGELGGISISNPSHANWVNHLQPLYIAGTALDAVPKKALSGQWRPVDAGTAEEADDPTDMDFAAEKVALLRHLAKIERETGWKTKERARDLRVLWGLEN
;
A
#
# COMPACT_ATOMS: atom_id res chain seq x y z
N MET A 1 -23.56 -4.07 11.11
CA MET A 1 -22.75 -3.28 12.05
C MET A 1 -21.65 -4.06 12.75
N SER A 2 -21.87 -5.21 13.40
CA SER A 2 -20.73 -5.93 14.03
C SER A 2 -19.62 -6.29 13.01
N ALA A 3 -20.00 -6.79 11.82
CA ALA A 3 -19.04 -7.03 10.74
C ALA A 3 -18.32 -5.76 10.26
N TYR A 4 -18.98 -4.59 10.34
CA TYR A 4 -18.33 -3.33 10.01
C TYR A 4 -17.25 -2.98 11.05
N ILE A 5 -17.57 -3.03 12.33
CA ILE A 5 -16.64 -2.68 13.42
C ILE A 5 -15.46 -3.65 13.48
N GLN A 6 -15.73 -4.96 13.32
CA GLN A 6 -14.71 -5.98 13.49
C GLN A 6 -13.75 -6.07 12.31
N GLU A 7 -14.25 -5.92 11.08
CA GLU A 7 -13.45 -6.17 9.89
C GLU A 7 -13.34 -4.94 9.00
N THR A 8 -14.44 -4.25 8.71
CA THR A 8 -14.43 -3.23 7.66
C THR A 8 -13.79 -1.90 8.06
N ALA A 9 -14.13 -1.37 9.24
CA ALA A 9 -13.63 -0.10 9.76
C ALA A 9 -12.12 -0.17 10.03
N THR A 10 -11.71 -1.27 10.66
CA THR A 10 -10.34 -1.57 11.05
C THR A 10 -9.45 -1.88 9.85
N THR A 11 -9.99 -2.48 8.78
CA THR A 11 -9.18 -2.94 7.64
C THR A 11 -8.54 -1.81 6.82
N TRP A 12 -9.04 -0.57 6.92
CA TRP A 12 -8.51 0.45 6.00
C TRP A 12 -8.40 1.84 6.61
N CYS A 13 -9.47 2.32 7.23
CA CYS A 13 -9.52 3.71 7.69
C CYS A 13 -8.58 3.95 8.89
N GLU A 14 -8.26 2.90 9.66
CA GLU A 14 -7.60 3.03 10.96
C GLU A 14 -6.12 2.59 10.98
N THR A 15 -5.55 2.25 9.82
CA THR A 15 -4.19 1.69 9.76
C THR A 15 -3.11 2.61 10.34
N THR A 16 -3.31 3.93 10.25
CA THR A 16 -2.44 4.96 10.85
C THR A 16 -3.18 5.83 11.85
N ASP A 17 -4.19 5.25 12.54
CA ASP A 17 -5.00 5.91 13.57
C ASP A 17 -5.10 5.01 14.80
N SER A 18 -4.17 5.20 15.73
CA SER A 18 -4.09 4.43 16.99
C SER A 18 -5.29 4.67 17.90
N ASP A 19 -6.00 5.80 17.73
CA ASP A 19 -7.20 6.16 18.48
C ASP A 19 -8.47 5.48 17.93
N MET A 20 -8.38 4.83 16.77
CA MET A 20 -9.46 4.06 16.15
C MET A 20 -10.76 4.87 16.04
N HIS A 21 -10.72 6.00 15.33
CA HIS A 21 -11.86 6.92 15.26
C HIS A 21 -13.08 6.31 14.55
N PHE A 22 -12.90 5.40 13.60
CA PHE A 22 -14.00 4.81 12.83
C PHE A 22 -14.72 3.67 13.55
N SER A 23 -14.06 2.99 14.49
CA SER A 23 -14.57 1.79 15.17
C SER A 23 -14.77 1.99 16.68
N VAL A 24 -14.03 2.90 17.31
CA VAL A 24 -14.08 3.14 18.77
C VAL A 24 -14.48 4.58 19.08
N ARG A 25 -13.66 5.57 18.71
CA ARG A 25 -13.76 6.91 19.31
C ARG A 25 -14.90 7.77 18.77
N SER A 26 -15.16 7.75 17.46
CA SER A 26 -16.21 8.56 16.83
C SER A 26 -17.40 7.74 16.34
N VAL A 27 -17.39 6.41 16.55
CA VAL A 27 -18.43 5.52 16.01
C VAL A 27 -19.82 5.89 16.52
N HIS A 28 -19.98 6.21 17.82
CA HIS A 28 -21.29 6.53 18.40
C HIS A 28 -21.90 7.79 17.77
N ASP A 29 -21.09 8.82 17.55
CA ASP A 29 -21.54 10.07 16.93
C ASP A 29 -21.82 9.88 15.43
N MET A 30 -20.94 9.16 14.73
CA MET A 30 -21.09 8.88 13.30
C MET A 30 -22.31 8.01 13.00
N MET A 31 -22.68 7.10 13.90
CA MET A 31 -23.88 6.28 13.78
C MET A 31 -25.19 7.07 13.83
N GLY A 32 -25.18 8.33 14.29
CA GLY A 32 -26.30 9.25 14.15
C GLY A 32 -26.54 9.70 12.71
N SER A 33 -25.52 9.63 11.84
CA SER A 33 -25.59 10.06 10.45
C SER A 33 -26.10 8.93 9.54
N LYS A 34 -27.31 9.09 8.98
CA LYS A 34 -27.92 8.10 8.06
C LYS A 34 -27.01 7.76 6.86
N PRO A 35 -26.37 8.73 6.17
CA PRO A 35 -25.43 8.42 5.09
C PRO A 35 -24.29 7.50 5.55
N PHE A 36 -23.68 7.80 6.71
CA PHE A 36 -22.56 7.04 7.24
C PHE A 36 -22.95 5.58 7.53
N VAL A 37 -24.08 5.37 8.23
CA VAL A 37 -24.57 4.02 8.53
C VAL A 37 -24.83 3.22 7.25
N ALA A 38 -25.45 3.86 6.24
CA ALA A 38 -25.71 3.20 4.96
C ALA A 38 -24.41 2.82 4.25
N ALA A 39 -23.40 3.70 4.23
CA ALA A 39 -22.07 3.39 3.68
C ALA A 39 -21.36 2.27 4.43
N ALA A 40 -21.36 2.32 5.77
CA ALA A 40 -20.77 1.30 6.61
C ALA A 40 -21.40 -0.08 6.37
N MET A 41 -22.74 -0.12 6.24
CA MET A 41 -23.46 -1.35 5.91
C MET A 41 -23.19 -1.85 4.48
N SER A 42 -23.13 -0.95 3.50
CA SER A 42 -22.87 -1.34 2.10
C SER A 42 -21.47 -1.95 1.95
N LEU A 43 -20.44 -1.34 2.56
CA LEU A 43 -19.08 -1.84 2.54
C LEU A 43 -18.94 -3.17 3.29
N ALA A 44 -19.51 -3.30 4.49
CA ALA A 44 -19.49 -4.56 5.23
C ALA A 44 -20.23 -5.68 4.49
N SER A 45 -21.37 -5.37 3.86
CA SER A 45 -22.10 -6.33 3.02
C SER A 45 -21.23 -6.77 1.83
N ARG A 46 -20.53 -5.82 1.20
CA ARG A 46 -19.64 -6.10 0.06
C ARG A 46 -18.44 -6.98 0.44
N GLN A 47 -17.80 -6.70 1.57
CA GLN A 47 -16.68 -7.51 2.05
C GLN A 47 -17.13 -8.95 2.33
N ARG A 48 -18.26 -9.12 3.01
CA ARG A 48 -18.83 -10.46 3.27
C ARG A 48 -19.22 -11.18 1.99
N ASP A 49 -19.81 -10.47 1.02
CA ASP A 49 -20.14 -11.01 -0.30
C ASP A 49 -18.89 -11.51 -1.03
N ALA A 50 -17.79 -10.74 -0.97
CA ALA A 50 -16.52 -11.09 -1.59
C ALA A 50 -15.86 -12.31 -0.94
N VAL A 51 -15.79 -12.36 0.39
CA VAL A 51 -15.23 -13.50 1.15
C VAL A 51 -16.06 -14.78 0.99
N GLN A 52 -17.40 -14.66 1.00
CA GLN A 52 -18.30 -15.81 0.87
C GLN A 52 -18.55 -16.25 -0.58
N GLY A 53 -18.06 -15.49 -1.58
CA GLY A 53 -18.34 -15.74 -2.99
C GLY A 53 -19.82 -15.61 -3.37
N ARG A 54 -20.60 -14.81 -2.62
CA ARG A 54 -22.05 -14.62 -2.82
C ARG A 54 -22.31 -13.21 -3.34
N ARG A 55 -23.24 -13.05 -4.28
CA ARG A 55 -23.71 -11.73 -4.73
C ARG A 55 -25.11 -11.49 -4.20
N ARG A 56 -25.27 -10.49 -3.31
CA ARG A 56 -26.59 -10.11 -2.79
C ARG A 56 -27.07 -8.82 -3.46
N HIS A 57 -28.33 -8.79 -3.89
CA HIS A 57 -28.95 -7.57 -4.44
C HIS A 57 -28.96 -6.42 -3.42
N LEU A 58 -29.15 -6.76 -2.14
CA LEU A 58 -29.12 -5.81 -1.02
C LEU A 58 -27.83 -4.97 -0.96
N THR A 59 -26.67 -5.54 -1.32
CA THR A 59 -25.39 -4.81 -1.31
C THR A 59 -25.41 -3.61 -2.27
N LEU A 60 -25.98 -3.81 -3.46
CA LEU A 60 -26.11 -2.75 -4.47
C LEU A 60 -27.18 -1.72 -4.07
N GLU A 61 -28.30 -2.18 -3.50
CA GLU A 61 -29.37 -1.31 -3.02
C GLU A 61 -28.88 -0.38 -1.88
N LEU A 62 -28.10 -0.91 -0.94
CA LEU A 62 -27.49 -0.12 0.13
C LEU A 62 -26.53 0.92 -0.43
N TYR A 63 -25.68 0.54 -1.40
CA TYR A 63 -24.78 1.48 -2.07
C TYR A 63 -25.55 2.61 -2.78
N GLN A 64 -26.57 2.27 -3.58
CA GLN A 64 -27.43 3.25 -4.26
C GLN A 64 -28.21 4.13 -3.28
N TYR A 65 -28.63 3.56 -2.14
CA TYR A 65 -29.26 4.31 -1.07
C TYR A 65 -28.31 5.33 -0.45
N THR A 66 -27.06 4.96 -0.17
CA THR A 66 -26.04 5.89 0.33
C THR A 66 -25.80 7.04 -0.65
N ILE A 67 -25.66 6.76 -1.94
CA ILE A 67 -25.46 7.80 -2.97
C ILE A 67 -26.65 8.77 -3.01
N ARG A 68 -27.88 8.28 -2.94
CA ARG A 68 -29.08 9.13 -2.86
C ARG A 68 -29.07 10.03 -1.63
N LEU A 69 -28.65 9.50 -0.48
CA LEU A 69 -28.54 10.28 0.76
C LEU A 69 -27.46 11.37 0.68
N LEU A 70 -26.34 11.09 0.00
CA LEU A 70 -25.27 12.07 -0.24
C LEU A 70 -25.71 13.18 -1.19
N LEU A 71 -26.39 12.84 -2.29
CA LEU A 71 -26.93 13.83 -3.24
C LEU A 71 -27.99 14.76 -2.62
N GLY A 72 -28.66 14.30 -1.56
CA GLY A 72 -29.61 15.11 -0.80
C GLY A 72 -29.00 15.99 0.29
N GLN A 73 -27.68 15.97 0.49
CA GLN A 73 -27.02 16.83 1.48
C GLN A 73 -26.83 18.25 0.95
N ASP A 74 -26.84 19.22 1.87
CA ASP A 74 -26.56 20.61 1.57
C ASP A 74 -25.05 20.79 1.28
N PRO A 75 -24.66 21.16 0.05
CA PRO A 75 -23.25 21.32 -0.32
C PRO A 75 -22.57 22.49 0.40
N THR A 76 -23.34 23.37 1.06
CA THR A 76 -22.80 24.55 1.76
C THR A 76 -22.40 24.27 3.22
N LYS A 77 -22.73 23.08 3.75
CA LYS A 77 -22.41 22.66 5.12
C LYS A 77 -21.47 21.47 5.11
N PRO A 78 -20.15 21.70 5.08
CA PRO A 78 -19.21 20.59 5.16
C PRO A 78 -19.30 19.91 6.53
N ASP A 79 -19.48 18.60 6.51
CA ASP A 79 -19.59 17.75 7.71
C ASP A 79 -18.55 16.62 7.65
N ALA A 80 -17.86 16.40 8.77
CA ALA A 80 -16.93 15.30 8.93
C ALA A 80 -17.61 13.94 8.70
N SER A 81 -18.90 13.83 9.02
CA SER A 81 -19.68 12.61 8.76
C SER A 81 -19.84 12.33 7.26
N ILE A 82 -19.97 13.38 6.44
CA ILE A 82 -20.04 13.26 4.98
C ILE A 82 -18.68 12.81 4.43
N LEU A 83 -17.58 13.41 4.90
CA LEU A 83 -16.23 12.99 4.51
C LEU A 83 -15.98 11.52 4.85
N ALA A 84 -16.34 11.09 6.06
CA ALA A 84 -16.21 9.70 6.49
C ALA A 84 -17.08 8.76 5.63
N THR A 85 -18.30 9.18 5.29
CA THR A 85 -19.20 8.45 4.37
C THR A 85 -18.56 8.26 3.00
N CYS A 86 -18.03 9.34 2.40
CA CYS A 86 -17.38 9.28 1.09
C CYS A 86 -16.09 8.46 1.12
N THR A 87 -15.34 8.49 2.22
CA THR A 87 -14.14 7.66 2.42
C THR A 87 -14.49 6.16 2.44
N ILE A 88 -15.55 5.78 3.15
CA ILE A 88 -16.07 4.40 3.17
C ILE A 88 -16.57 3.97 1.79
N LEU A 89 -17.25 4.86 1.06
CA LEU A 89 -17.69 4.56 -0.30
C LEU A 89 -16.52 4.40 -1.28
N CYS A 90 -15.45 5.19 -1.17
CA CYS A 90 -14.24 4.98 -1.95
C CYS A 90 -13.68 3.57 -1.73
N ALA A 91 -13.61 3.11 -0.48
CA ALA A 91 -13.18 1.74 -0.16
C ALA A 91 -14.13 0.68 -0.77
N TYR A 92 -15.44 0.92 -0.79
CA TYR A 92 -16.42 0.05 -1.46
C TYR A 92 -16.13 -0.07 -2.95
N GLU A 93 -15.92 1.07 -3.61
CA GLU A 93 -15.67 1.12 -5.04
C GLU A 93 -14.34 0.48 -5.42
N MET A 94 -13.32 0.52 -4.57
CA MET A 94 -12.09 -0.24 -4.81
C MET A 94 -12.32 -1.76 -4.87
N MET A 95 -13.27 -2.29 -4.09
CA MET A 95 -13.63 -3.72 -4.12
C MET A 95 -14.59 -4.07 -5.27
N ALA A 96 -15.38 -3.10 -5.72
CA ALA A 96 -16.47 -3.31 -6.67
C ALA A 96 -16.09 -3.00 -8.12
N SER A 97 -15.28 -1.97 -8.34
CA SER A 97 -15.14 -1.25 -9.61
C SER A 97 -13.69 -1.16 -10.09
N SER A 98 -13.48 -0.61 -11.29
CA SER A 98 -12.15 -0.34 -11.85
C SER A 98 -11.51 0.89 -11.22
N VAL A 99 -10.18 1.01 -11.38
CA VAL A 99 -9.39 2.14 -10.86
C VAL A 99 -9.80 3.50 -11.39
N SER A 100 -10.31 3.56 -12.61
CA SER A 100 -10.84 4.81 -13.19
C SER A 100 -12.08 5.32 -12.44
N GLU A 101 -12.98 4.42 -12.05
CA GLU A 101 -14.24 4.78 -11.40
C GLU A 101 -14.02 5.22 -9.96
N TRP A 102 -13.26 4.45 -9.17
CA TRP A 102 -13.03 4.86 -7.78
C TRP A 102 -12.17 6.11 -7.67
N ARG A 103 -11.25 6.36 -8.61
CA ARG A 103 -10.53 7.64 -8.67
C ARG A 103 -11.44 8.81 -9.04
N ARG A 104 -12.54 8.59 -9.78
CA ARG A 104 -13.54 9.63 -10.08
C ARG A 104 -14.31 10.03 -8.82
N HIS A 105 -14.74 9.06 -8.00
CA HIS A 105 -15.38 9.36 -6.71
C HIS A 105 -14.41 10.05 -5.75
N LEU A 106 -13.15 9.60 -5.75
CA LEU A 106 -12.09 10.18 -4.94
C LEU A 106 -11.87 11.67 -5.25
N ARG A 107 -12.04 12.11 -6.51
CA ARG A 107 -12.00 13.55 -6.85
C ARG A 107 -13.01 14.38 -6.06
N GLY A 108 -14.23 13.87 -5.84
CA GLY A 108 -15.23 14.55 -5.00
C GLY A 108 -14.78 14.68 -3.54
N CYS A 109 -14.11 13.64 -2.99
CA CYS A 109 -13.52 13.72 -1.66
C CYS A 109 -12.39 14.76 -1.59
N ALA A 110 -11.57 14.84 -2.64
CA ALA A 110 -10.48 15.79 -2.74
C ALA A 110 -10.99 17.24 -2.77
N GLU A 111 -12.06 17.51 -3.53
CA GLU A 111 -12.72 18.80 -3.58
C GLU A 111 -13.29 19.20 -2.22
N LEU A 112 -13.95 18.28 -1.51
CA LEU A 112 -14.47 18.52 -0.17
C LEU A 112 -13.35 18.86 0.82
N LEU A 113 -12.27 18.07 0.85
CA LEU A 113 -11.10 18.33 1.69
C LEU A 113 -10.49 19.71 1.42
N ARG A 114 -10.34 20.08 0.14
CA ARG A 114 -9.82 21.39 -0.27
C ARG A 114 -10.75 22.54 0.10
N MET A 115 -12.06 22.38 -0.08
CA MET A 115 -13.06 23.40 0.25
C MET A 115 -13.07 23.72 1.74
N CYS A 116 -12.87 22.70 2.59
CA CYS A 116 -12.82 22.84 4.05
C CYS A 116 -11.44 23.20 4.58
N LYS A 117 -10.40 23.21 3.72
CA LYS A 117 -8.98 23.32 4.10
C LYS A 117 -8.56 22.27 5.13
N TRP A 118 -9.15 21.08 5.07
CA TRP A 118 -8.77 19.96 5.91
C TRP A 118 -7.53 19.26 5.36
N ASN A 119 -6.62 18.91 6.25
CA ASN A 119 -5.32 18.34 5.94
C ASN A 119 -4.91 17.27 6.97
N GLY A 120 -3.73 16.67 6.81
CA GLY A 120 -3.21 15.63 7.68
C GLY A 120 -2.87 16.06 9.12
N ASN A 121 -2.90 17.38 9.41
CA ASN A 121 -2.77 17.96 10.75
C ASN A 121 -4.12 18.26 11.41
N SER A 122 -5.25 18.02 10.72
CA SER A 122 -6.57 18.13 11.34
C SER A 122 -6.71 17.10 12.45
N GLU A 123 -7.59 17.34 13.41
CA GLU A 123 -7.80 16.44 14.56
C GLU A 123 -9.01 15.51 14.33
N GLY A 124 -9.05 14.42 15.10
CA GLY A 124 -10.18 13.50 15.13
C GLY A 124 -10.37 12.69 13.84
N ILE A 125 -11.61 12.37 13.53
CA ILE A 125 -11.97 11.54 12.37
C ILE A 125 -11.53 12.16 11.03
N VAL A 126 -11.39 13.48 10.95
CA VAL A 126 -10.95 14.18 9.73
C VAL A 126 -9.49 13.80 9.40
N LYS A 127 -8.63 13.68 10.41
CA LYS A 127 -7.24 13.20 10.27
C LYS A 127 -7.22 11.81 9.65
N SER A 128 -7.99 10.90 10.24
CA SER A 128 -8.09 9.50 9.82
C SER A 128 -8.65 9.40 8.40
N CYS A 129 -9.69 10.18 8.08
CA CYS A 129 -10.23 10.28 6.72
C CYS A 129 -9.20 10.79 5.72
N PHE A 130 -8.40 11.80 6.08
CA PHE A 130 -7.39 12.38 5.19
C PHE A 130 -6.29 11.36 4.86
N TRP A 131 -5.73 10.69 5.87
CA TRP A 131 -4.67 9.69 5.64
C TRP A 131 -5.17 8.40 5.02
N ALA A 132 -6.44 8.05 5.25
CA ALA A 132 -7.15 7.06 4.45
C ALA A 132 -7.19 7.55 2.99
N PHE A 133 -7.84 8.68 2.68
CA PHE A 133 -7.89 9.27 1.33
C PHE A 133 -6.52 9.29 0.62
N ALA A 134 -5.47 9.76 1.30
CA ALA A 134 -4.12 9.87 0.79
C ALA A 134 -3.57 8.51 0.29
N ARG A 135 -3.79 7.43 1.03
CA ARG A 135 -3.38 6.08 0.64
C ARG A 135 -4.13 5.58 -0.59
N ILE A 136 -5.44 5.82 -0.69
CA ILE A 136 -6.26 5.45 -1.86
C ILE A 136 -5.70 6.19 -3.07
N ASP A 137 -5.50 7.51 -2.95
CA ASP A 137 -5.08 8.36 -4.05
C ASP A 137 -3.69 8.02 -4.58
N VAL A 138 -2.74 7.78 -3.68
CA VAL A 138 -1.38 7.33 -4.01
C VAL A 138 -1.41 6.05 -4.83
N TRP A 139 -2.23 5.07 -4.44
CA TRP A 139 -2.33 3.82 -5.21
C TRP A 139 -3.04 4.01 -6.54
N ALA A 140 -4.06 4.86 -6.62
CA ALA A 140 -4.67 5.19 -7.92
C ALA A 140 -3.68 5.89 -8.84
N ALA A 141 -2.90 6.83 -8.31
CA ALA A 141 -1.87 7.57 -9.02
C ALA A 141 -0.79 6.63 -9.56
N PHE A 142 -0.31 5.70 -8.73
CA PHE A 142 0.61 4.64 -9.14
C PHE A 142 0.04 3.76 -10.26
N ILE A 143 -1.17 3.22 -10.10
CA ILE A 143 -1.75 2.29 -11.08
C ILE A 143 -2.04 2.96 -12.43
N LEU A 144 -2.50 4.21 -12.42
CA LEU A 144 -2.84 4.94 -13.64
C LEU A 144 -1.66 5.71 -14.25
N ASN A 145 -0.47 5.65 -13.64
CA ASN A 145 0.69 6.47 -14.01
C ASN A 145 0.33 7.96 -14.12
N GLN A 146 -0.29 8.48 -13.05
CA GLN A 146 -0.72 9.86 -12.86
C GLN A 146 -0.13 10.42 -11.55
N THR A 147 -0.28 11.72 -11.33
CA THR A 147 0.04 12.38 -10.05
C THR A 147 -1.11 12.27 -9.06
N THR A 148 -0.87 12.54 -7.78
CA THR A 148 -1.92 12.65 -6.76
C THR A 148 -2.91 13.79 -7.09
N LEU A 149 -4.14 13.67 -6.60
CA LEU A 149 -5.21 14.66 -6.77
C LEU A 149 -4.97 15.92 -5.93
N ILE A 150 -4.50 15.73 -4.70
CA ILE A 150 -4.11 16.84 -3.81
C ILE A 150 -2.58 17.00 -3.90
N PRO A 151 -2.06 18.23 -4.16
CA PRO A 151 -0.63 18.49 -4.14
C PRO A 151 -0.02 18.14 -2.78
N THR A 152 1.10 17.41 -2.78
CA THR A 152 1.78 16.94 -1.57
C THR A 152 2.17 18.06 -0.62
N ASP A 153 2.41 19.28 -1.13
CA ASP A 153 2.76 20.46 -0.33
C ASP A 153 1.61 20.95 0.56
N SER A 154 0.38 20.52 0.28
CA SER A 154 -0.82 20.88 1.05
C SER A 154 -1.28 19.80 2.03
N TRP A 155 -0.55 18.69 2.12
CA TRP A 155 -0.96 17.54 2.95
C TRP A 155 -0.67 17.76 4.43
N VAL A 156 0.45 18.40 4.76
CA VAL A 156 0.87 18.68 6.13
C VAL A 156 1.37 20.10 6.23
N ASN A 157 1.17 20.73 7.40
CA ASN A 157 1.70 22.07 7.67
C ASN A 157 3.19 22.03 8.03
N GLN A 158 3.67 20.88 8.52
CA GLN A 158 5.04 20.67 8.97
C GLN A 158 5.53 19.32 8.44
N ASP A 159 6.45 19.34 7.50
CA ASP A 159 7.04 18.16 6.87
C ASP A 159 8.41 17.77 7.45
N SER A 160 8.86 18.48 8.50
CA SER A 160 10.14 18.21 9.14
C SER A 160 10.12 16.89 9.93
N LEU A 161 10.73 15.86 9.34
CA LEU A 161 10.94 14.55 9.94
C LEU A 161 11.52 14.60 11.35
N VAL A 162 12.48 15.51 11.59
CA VAL A 162 13.18 15.63 12.87
C VAL A 162 12.23 16.16 13.95
N LEU A 163 11.40 17.16 13.62
CA LEU A 163 10.46 17.73 14.58
C LEU A 163 9.31 16.77 14.89
N VAL A 164 8.79 16.05 13.88
CA VAL A 164 7.76 15.04 14.09
C VAL A 164 8.30 13.84 14.88
N ALA A 165 9.55 13.42 14.62
CA ALA A 165 10.22 12.41 15.44
C ALA A 165 10.40 12.87 16.89
N ALA A 166 10.73 14.15 17.10
CA ALA A 166 10.89 14.73 18.43
C ALA A 166 9.56 14.84 19.20
N ALA A 167 8.44 15.05 18.50
CA ALA A 167 7.11 15.08 19.11
C ALA A 167 6.67 13.71 19.66
N GLY A 168 7.25 12.62 19.15
CA GLY A 168 7.00 11.27 19.69
C GLY A 168 5.75 10.57 19.14
N GLU A 169 4.94 11.25 18.30
CA GLU A 169 3.71 10.67 17.76
C GLU A 169 4.01 9.65 16.64
N THR A 170 3.74 8.38 16.92
CA THR A 170 4.09 7.27 16.03
C THR A 170 3.29 7.29 14.72
N ASP A 171 2.01 7.65 14.78
CA ASP A 171 1.13 7.70 13.62
C ASP A 171 1.56 8.77 12.62
N ASP A 172 1.82 9.98 13.12
CA ASP A 172 2.28 11.10 12.30
C ASP A 172 3.63 10.82 11.67
N TYR A 173 4.53 10.18 12.41
CA TYR A 173 5.80 9.73 11.86
C TYR A 173 5.65 8.71 10.72
N CYS A 174 4.72 7.76 10.84
CA CYS A 174 4.44 6.80 9.77
C CYS A 174 3.72 7.45 8.57
N ASN A 175 2.87 8.43 8.83
CA ASN A 175 2.19 9.22 7.81
C ASN A 175 3.18 10.01 6.93
N LEU A 176 4.30 10.47 7.50
CA LEU A 176 5.37 11.08 6.70
C LEU A 176 5.97 10.12 5.65
N ALA A 177 6.05 8.82 5.94
CA ALA A 177 6.49 7.85 4.93
C ALA A 177 5.53 7.77 3.73
N ILE A 178 4.22 7.91 3.99
CA ILE A 178 3.18 7.95 2.95
C ILE A 178 3.33 9.24 2.12
N LEU A 179 3.60 10.37 2.77
CA LEU A 179 3.86 11.65 2.10
C LEU A 179 5.10 11.58 1.18
N ILE A 180 6.22 11.04 1.68
CA ILE A 180 7.44 10.87 0.88
C ILE A 180 7.14 9.95 -0.31
N PHE A 181 6.43 8.85 -0.10
CA PHE A 181 6.03 7.97 -1.20
C PHE A 181 5.14 8.67 -2.23
N ALA A 182 4.19 9.51 -1.79
CA ALA A 182 3.38 10.31 -2.70
C ALA A 182 4.24 11.27 -3.55
N ARG A 183 5.25 11.90 -2.95
CA ARG A 183 6.23 12.73 -3.67
C ARG A 183 7.02 11.91 -4.71
N ILE A 184 7.44 10.69 -4.37
CA ILE A 184 8.10 9.75 -5.30
C ILE A 184 7.21 9.48 -6.51
N ILE A 185 5.94 9.10 -6.29
CA ILE A 185 4.99 8.84 -7.38
C ILE A 185 4.80 10.07 -8.27
N ASN A 186 4.67 11.26 -7.67
CA ASN A 186 4.49 12.50 -8.41
C ASN A 186 5.71 12.83 -9.29
N VAL A 187 6.93 12.68 -8.76
CA VAL A 187 8.16 12.94 -9.52
C VAL A 187 8.33 11.92 -10.67
N LEU A 188 8.06 10.64 -10.42
CA LEU A 188 8.18 9.59 -11.45
C LEU A 188 7.12 9.72 -12.56
N ASN A 189 5.93 10.26 -12.24
CA ASN A 189 4.81 10.38 -13.17
C ASN A 189 4.60 11.80 -13.75
N ASP A 190 5.47 12.77 -13.47
CA ASP A 190 5.35 14.14 -13.97
C ASP A 190 5.67 14.24 -15.48
N LYS A 191 4.68 13.86 -16.30
CA LYS A 191 4.73 13.95 -17.77
C LYS A 191 4.77 15.41 -18.27
N GLY A 192 4.30 16.37 -17.46
CA GLY A 192 4.26 17.79 -17.80
C GLY A 192 5.59 18.51 -17.57
N GLY A 193 6.28 18.16 -16.48
CA GLY A 193 7.62 18.61 -16.15
C GLY A 193 8.71 17.97 -17.01
N ALA A 194 8.57 16.71 -17.41
CA ALA A 194 9.55 15.99 -18.23
C ALA A 194 9.89 16.65 -19.59
N ARG A 195 8.97 17.45 -20.14
CA ARG A 195 9.20 18.22 -21.40
C ARG A 195 9.97 19.52 -21.20
N ARG A 196 10.09 20.01 -19.95
CA ARG A 196 10.71 21.28 -19.57
C ARG A 196 11.89 21.14 -18.60
N GLN A 197 11.98 20.02 -17.88
CA GLN A 197 13.02 19.76 -16.90
C GLN A 197 14.21 19.05 -17.54
N SER A 198 15.41 19.54 -17.25
CA SER A 198 16.64 18.81 -17.54
C SER A 198 16.65 17.48 -16.80
N GLN A 199 17.16 16.42 -17.43
CA GLN A 199 17.38 15.12 -16.78
C GLN A 199 18.19 15.25 -15.48
N THR A 200 19.04 16.26 -15.36
CA THR A 200 19.79 16.58 -14.14
C THR A 200 18.84 16.93 -12.98
N LYS A 201 17.82 17.77 -13.20
CA LYS A 201 16.87 18.15 -12.15
C LYS A 201 16.02 16.97 -11.68
N LEU A 202 15.63 16.09 -12.60
CA LEU A 202 14.90 14.87 -12.25
C LEU A 202 15.77 13.96 -11.37
N ARG A 203 17.04 13.80 -11.73
CA ARG A 203 18.02 13.05 -10.93
C ARG A 203 18.19 13.66 -9.54
N ASP A 204 18.36 14.97 -9.45
CA ASP A 204 18.53 15.67 -8.17
C ASP A 204 17.28 15.50 -7.29
N ASN A 205 16.08 15.62 -7.86
CA ASN A 205 14.82 15.40 -7.14
C ASN A 205 14.70 13.95 -6.63
N VAL A 206 15.05 12.97 -7.45
CA VAL A 206 15.04 11.55 -7.07
C VAL A 206 16.06 11.27 -5.96
N GLN A 207 17.25 11.88 -6.04
CA GLN A 207 18.28 11.77 -5.01
C GLN A 207 17.83 12.40 -3.69
N ASN A 208 17.25 13.60 -3.73
CA ASN A 208 16.73 14.27 -2.53
C ASN A 208 15.65 13.41 -1.84
N LEU A 209 14.75 12.79 -2.61
CA LEU A 209 13.72 11.89 -2.07
C LEU A 209 14.32 10.60 -1.50
N TRP A 210 15.38 10.07 -2.12
CA TRP A 210 16.12 8.95 -1.56
C TRP A 210 16.73 9.31 -0.21
N ASP A 211 17.40 10.45 -0.12
CA ASP A 211 18.04 10.91 1.12
C ASP A 211 17.02 11.19 2.22
N GLU A 212 15.86 11.79 1.87
CA GLU A 212 14.74 12.00 2.79
C GLU A 212 14.18 10.65 3.31
N LEU A 213 14.06 9.66 2.44
CA LEU A 213 13.59 8.33 2.81
C LEU A 213 14.60 7.58 3.71
N GLN A 214 15.90 7.73 3.45
CA GLN A 214 16.93 7.19 4.33
C GLN A 214 17.01 7.93 5.67
N LEU A 215 16.74 9.24 5.69
CA LEU A 215 16.63 10.02 6.91
C LEU A 215 15.45 9.52 7.76
N TRP A 216 14.29 9.26 7.15
CA TRP A 216 13.17 8.59 7.82
C TRP A 216 13.62 7.25 8.42
N ARG A 217 14.36 6.41 7.69
CA ARG A 217 14.86 5.15 8.27
C ARG A 217 15.78 5.36 9.50
N ARG A 218 16.64 6.38 9.47
CA ARG A 218 17.61 6.67 10.53
C ARG A 218 16.95 7.19 11.81
N TRP A 219 15.94 8.05 11.68
CA TRP A 219 15.25 8.70 12.82
C TRP A 219 14.06 7.93 13.37
N ARG A 220 13.90 6.63 13.03
CA ARG A 220 12.75 5.84 13.49
C ARG A 220 12.66 5.81 15.01
N LEU A 221 11.48 6.16 15.51
CA LEU A 221 11.13 5.99 16.92
C LEU A 221 11.25 4.51 17.32
N PRO A 222 11.53 4.21 18.61
CA PRO A 222 11.58 2.83 19.09
C PRO A 222 10.31 2.02 18.78
N SER A 223 9.14 2.66 18.84
CA SER A 223 7.83 2.06 18.50
C SER A 223 7.70 1.66 17.02
N VAL A 224 8.43 2.34 16.11
CA VAL A 224 8.40 2.11 14.65
C VAL A 224 9.40 1.05 14.21
N LYS A 225 10.30 0.62 15.10
CA LYS A 225 11.27 -0.44 14.84
C LYS A 225 10.61 -1.82 14.99
N PRO A 226 11.11 -2.83 14.26
CA PRO A 226 10.62 -4.19 14.43
C PRO A 226 10.88 -4.66 15.86
N LEU A 227 9.87 -5.24 16.49
CA LEU A 227 9.96 -5.85 17.82
C LEU A 227 10.83 -7.11 17.76
N MET A 228 10.72 -7.84 16.65
CA MET A 228 11.49 -9.06 16.40
C MET A 228 11.82 -9.16 14.91
N ARG A 229 13.06 -9.57 14.61
CA ARG A 229 13.53 -9.89 13.26
C ARG A 229 14.31 -11.19 13.30
N ILE A 230 13.85 -12.17 12.54
CA ILE A 230 14.54 -13.45 12.32
C ILE A 230 14.86 -13.50 10.83
N ASP A 231 16.15 -13.68 10.49
CA ASP A 231 16.59 -13.76 9.11
C ASP A 231 16.01 -15.00 8.39
N GLN A 232 16.15 -15.04 7.06
CA GLN A 232 15.69 -16.13 6.22
C GLN A 232 16.28 -17.48 6.66
N SER A 233 15.52 -18.55 6.45
CA SER A 233 15.94 -19.92 6.73
C SER A 233 15.51 -20.82 5.58
N ASP A 234 16.05 -22.04 5.50
CA ASP A 234 15.66 -23.03 4.48
C ASP A 234 14.15 -23.33 4.49
N LYS A 235 13.47 -23.07 5.62
CA LYS A 235 12.02 -23.27 5.79
C LYS A 235 11.19 -22.01 5.52
N SER A 236 11.80 -20.84 5.43
CA SER A 236 11.11 -19.56 5.29
C SER A 236 11.83 -18.65 4.28
N PRO A 237 11.29 -18.48 3.06
CA PRO A 237 11.94 -17.71 2.01
C PRO A 237 12.02 -16.21 2.32
N PHE A 238 11.15 -15.71 3.20
CA PHE A 238 11.18 -14.33 3.68
C PHE A 238 11.62 -14.25 5.14
N PRO A 239 12.26 -13.14 5.56
CA PRO A 239 12.56 -12.91 6.98
C PRO A 239 11.28 -12.76 7.78
N THR A 240 11.29 -13.21 9.03
CA THR A 240 10.16 -12.97 9.94
C THR A 240 10.35 -11.63 10.64
N ILE A 241 9.46 -10.67 10.39
CA ILE A 241 9.57 -9.29 10.92
C ILE A 241 8.25 -8.92 11.59
N MET A 242 8.28 -8.77 12.91
CA MET A 242 7.09 -8.43 13.70
C MET A 242 7.15 -6.99 14.19
N PHE A 243 6.03 -6.28 14.08
CA PHE A 243 5.84 -4.94 14.63
C PHE A 243 4.73 -4.94 15.67
N ALA A 244 4.82 -4.04 16.64
CA ALA A 244 3.80 -3.90 17.68
C ALA A 244 2.55 -3.14 17.19
N LEU A 245 2.72 -2.20 16.25
CA LEU A 245 1.67 -1.27 15.83
C LEU A 245 1.38 -1.37 14.33
N SER A 246 0.11 -1.25 13.95
CA SER A 246 -0.33 -1.21 12.55
C SER A 246 0.27 -0.05 11.78
N SER A 247 0.39 1.12 12.40
CA SER A 247 0.99 2.30 11.79
C SER A 247 2.44 2.05 11.40
N SER A 248 3.20 1.35 12.25
CA SER A 248 4.59 0.99 11.97
C SER A 248 4.73 0.01 10.82
N ILE A 249 3.81 -0.95 10.70
CA ILE A 249 3.73 -1.87 9.56
C ILE A 249 3.50 -1.07 8.26
N CYS A 250 2.52 -0.15 8.29
CA CYS A 250 2.21 0.71 7.16
C CYS A 250 3.42 1.57 6.75
N GLY A 251 4.01 2.32 7.70
CA GLY A 251 5.16 3.20 7.42
C GLY A 251 6.37 2.45 6.83
N ASN A 252 6.74 1.30 7.41
CA ASN A 252 7.85 0.50 6.88
C ASN A 252 7.53 -0.13 5.51
N THR A 253 6.27 -0.46 5.23
CA THR A 253 5.83 -0.94 3.92
C THR A 253 5.99 0.13 2.84
N PHE A 254 5.54 1.35 3.10
CA PHE A 254 5.74 2.48 2.18
C PHE A 254 7.22 2.83 2.00
N TYR A 255 8.03 2.73 3.06
CA TYR A 255 9.48 2.89 2.97
C TYR A 255 10.12 1.89 2.01
N HIS A 256 9.83 0.59 2.16
CA HIS A 256 10.40 -0.43 1.29
C HIS A 256 9.88 -0.34 -0.15
N ALA A 257 8.59 -0.10 -0.35
CA ALA A 257 8.01 0.10 -1.68
C ALA A 257 8.63 1.32 -2.39
N GLY A 258 8.77 2.45 -1.68
CA GLY A 258 9.39 3.66 -2.22
C GLY A 258 10.85 3.46 -2.58
N SER A 259 11.59 2.75 -1.73
CA SER A 259 12.99 2.40 -1.99
C SER A 259 13.14 1.55 -3.26
N ILE A 260 12.26 0.57 -3.47
CA ILE A 260 12.25 -0.26 -4.68
C ILE A 260 12.02 0.61 -5.93
N LEU A 261 11.00 1.48 -5.92
CA LEU A 261 10.69 2.34 -7.06
C LEU A 261 11.85 3.30 -7.40
N LEU A 262 12.47 3.90 -6.38
CA LEU A 262 13.61 4.79 -6.57
C LEU A 262 14.83 4.04 -7.12
N LEU A 263 15.14 2.85 -6.58
CA LEU A 263 16.26 2.04 -7.08
C LEU A 263 16.01 1.53 -8.51
N GLN A 264 14.78 1.10 -8.83
CA GLN A 264 14.39 0.67 -10.18
C GLN A 264 14.44 1.80 -11.21
N SER A 265 14.33 3.07 -10.77
CA SER A 265 14.49 4.22 -11.68
C SER A 265 15.91 4.35 -12.25
N GLY A 266 16.92 3.77 -11.58
CA GLY A 266 18.33 3.87 -11.97
C GLY A 266 18.93 5.28 -11.85
N LEU A 267 18.20 6.23 -11.23
CA LEU A 267 18.63 7.63 -11.10
C LEU A 267 19.31 7.93 -9.76
N VAL A 268 19.20 7.03 -8.78
CA VAL A 268 19.81 7.17 -7.45
C VAL A 268 21.31 6.88 -7.53
N ASN A 269 22.12 7.77 -6.95
CA ASN A 269 23.54 7.60 -6.72
C ASN A 269 23.77 7.37 -5.23
N PRO A 270 23.80 6.12 -4.76
CA PRO A 270 23.94 5.86 -3.34
C PRO A 270 25.39 6.01 -2.85
N ASP A 271 25.56 6.58 -1.66
CA ASP A 271 26.82 6.51 -0.94
C ASP A 271 27.12 5.06 -0.54
N PRO A 272 28.27 4.48 -0.94
CA PRO A 272 28.61 3.09 -0.69
C PRO A 272 29.12 2.87 0.73
N SER A 273 28.37 3.34 1.74
CA SER A 273 28.68 2.97 3.12
C SER A 273 28.34 1.48 3.35
N PRO A 274 29.18 0.73 4.07
CA PRO A 274 28.94 -0.70 4.30
C PRO A 274 27.63 -0.99 5.04
N GLU A 275 27.13 -0.06 5.87
CA GLU A 275 25.82 -0.17 6.53
C GLU A 275 24.64 -0.06 5.55
N MET A 276 24.81 0.65 4.44
CA MET A 276 23.76 0.87 3.45
C MET A 276 23.78 -0.15 2.31
N ALA A 277 24.86 -0.93 2.15
CA ALA A 277 25.00 -1.88 1.04
C ALA A 277 23.79 -2.81 0.84
N LYS A 278 23.15 -3.28 1.93
CA LYS A 278 21.90 -4.08 1.86
C LYS A 278 20.68 -3.25 1.44
N ALA A 279 20.60 -2.01 1.91
CA ALA A 279 19.53 -1.06 1.56
C ALA A 279 19.63 -0.53 0.12
N LEU A 280 20.69 -0.86 -0.62
CA LEU A 280 20.82 -0.55 -2.04
C LEU A 280 20.28 -1.65 -2.95
N SER A 281 19.91 -2.80 -2.38
CA SER A 281 19.38 -3.93 -3.14
C SER A 281 17.85 -3.87 -3.19
N PRO A 282 17.24 -3.76 -4.39
CA PRO A 282 15.79 -3.90 -4.56
C PRO A 282 15.27 -5.25 -4.05
N HIS A 283 16.06 -6.32 -4.20
CA HIS A 283 15.71 -7.66 -3.73
C HIS A 283 15.63 -7.73 -2.20
N TRP A 284 16.55 -7.07 -1.49
CA TRP A 284 16.49 -7.02 -0.02
C TRP A 284 15.20 -6.33 0.44
N HIS A 285 14.83 -5.21 -0.19
CA HIS A 285 13.58 -4.54 0.10
C HIS A 285 12.34 -5.38 -0.23
N ALA A 286 12.36 -6.12 -1.34
CA ALA A 286 11.28 -7.05 -1.68
C ALA A 286 11.14 -8.17 -0.64
N GLY A 287 12.27 -8.70 -0.18
CA GLY A 287 12.33 -9.70 0.87
C GLY A 287 11.75 -9.21 2.20
N GLU A 288 12.18 -8.02 2.65
CA GLU A 288 11.63 -7.41 3.88
C GLU A 288 10.13 -7.15 3.72
N LEU A 289 9.67 -6.63 2.58
CA LEU A 289 8.24 -6.36 2.36
C LEU A 289 7.38 -7.63 2.39
N GLY A 290 7.84 -8.71 1.75
CA GLY A 290 7.21 -10.03 1.85
C GLY A 290 7.17 -10.54 3.29
N GLY A 291 8.29 -10.39 4.01
CA GLY A 291 8.43 -10.77 5.42
C GLY A 291 7.48 -10.02 6.34
N ILE A 292 7.39 -8.70 6.21
CA ILE A 292 6.48 -7.83 6.97
C ILE A 292 5.03 -8.27 6.75
N SER A 293 4.64 -8.50 5.50
CA SER A 293 3.25 -8.85 5.18
C SER A 293 2.86 -10.24 5.69
N ILE A 294 3.76 -11.23 5.59
CA ILE A 294 3.48 -12.61 6.01
C ILE A 294 3.50 -12.75 7.54
N SER A 295 4.41 -12.03 8.22
CA SER A 295 4.64 -12.17 9.66
C SER A 295 3.59 -11.46 10.52
N ASN A 296 2.86 -10.48 9.97
CA ASN A 296 1.87 -9.69 10.70
C ASN A 296 0.46 -9.99 10.18
N PRO A 297 -0.34 -10.83 10.88
CA PRO A 297 -1.68 -11.22 10.44
C PRO A 297 -2.73 -10.15 10.74
N SER A 298 -2.55 -8.96 10.15
CA SER A 298 -3.51 -7.87 10.21
C SER A 298 -4.16 -7.71 8.85
N HIS A 299 -5.46 -8.02 8.77
CA HIS A 299 -6.25 -7.82 7.54
C HIS A 299 -6.16 -6.37 7.05
N ALA A 300 -6.03 -5.43 7.99
CA ALA A 300 -5.88 -4.02 7.66
C ALA A 300 -4.62 -3.69 6.87
N ASN A 301 -3.50 -4.21 7.34
CA ASN A 301 -2.22 -4.02 6.68
C ASN A 301 -2.18 -4.78 5.35
N TRP A 302 -2.73 -6.00 5.30
CA TRP A 302 -2.75 -6.79 4.07
C TRP A 302 -3.42 -6.10 2.89
N VAL A 303 -4.54 -5.41 3.10
CA VAL A 303 -5.20 -4.65 2.03
C VAL A 303 -4.31 -3.49 1.55
N ASN A 304 -3.61 -2.82 2.46
CA ASN A 304 -2.65 -1.78 2.12
C ASN A 304 -1.37 -2.35 1.46
N HIS A 305 -1.05 -3.63 1.66
CA HIS A 305 0.14 -4.28 1.12
C HIS A 305 -0.04 -4.77 -0.33
N LEU A 306 -1.24 -4.73 -0.91
CA LEU A 306 -1.51 -5.27 -2.25
C LEU A 306 -0.57 -4.70 -3.34
N GLN A 307 -0.51 -3.37 -3.47
CA GLN A 307 0.38 -2.73 -4.44
C GLN A 307 1.86 -2.78 -4.02
N PRO A 308 2.22 -2.58 -2.74
CA PRO A 308 3.58 -2.82 -2.26
C PRO A 308 4.13 -4.23 -2.57
N LEU A 309 3.32 -5.27 -2.39
CA LEU A 309 3.68 -6.66 -2.71
C LEU A 309 3.83 -6.88 -4.22
N TYR A 310 3.03 -6.19 -5.03
CA TYR A 310 3.22 -6.19 -6.48
C TYR A 310 4.57 -5.54 -6.85
N ILE A 311 4.90 -4.38 -6.28
CA ILE A 311 6.20 -3.71 -6.47
C ILE A 311 7.36 -4.60 -6.01
N ALA A 312 7.22 -5.29 -4.88
CA ALA A 312 8.20 -6.28 -4.44
C ALA A 312 8.36 -7.41 -5.48
N GLY A 313 7.25 -7.91 -6.03
CA GLY A 313 7.27 -8.94 -7.07
C GLY A 313 7.98 -8.51 -8.35
N THR A 314 7.90 -7.23 -8.75
CA THR A 314 8.65 -6.73 -9.91
C THR A 314 10.15 -6.65 -9.65
N ALA A 315 10.57 -6.42 -8.39
CA ALA A 315 11.98 -6.47 -8.01
C ALA A 315 12.54 -7.89 -7.97
N LEU A 316 11.71 -8.92 -7.68
CA LEU A 316 12.11 -10.34 -7.71
C LEU A 316 12.28 -10.91 -9.13
N ASP A 317 11.91 -10.17 -10.16
CA ASP A 317 12.18 -10.55 -11.55
C ASP A 317 13.68 -10.47 -11.90
N ALA A 318 14.42 -9.60 -11.20
CA ALA A 318 15.81 -9.27 -11.51
C ALA A 318 16.85 -10.31 -11.02
N VAL A 319 16.53 -11.61 -11.11
CA VAL A 319 17.55 -12.67 -10.98
C VAL A 319 18.56 -12.48 -12.12
N PRO A 320 19.86 -12.30 -11.82
CA PRO A 320 20.87 -12.26 -12.87
C PRO A 320 20.86 -13.60 -13.59
N LYS A 321 20.65 -13.59 -14.91
CA LYS A 321 20.80 -14.76 -15.81
C LYS A 321 22.19 -15.44 -15.75
N LYS A 322 23.10 -14.99 -14.88
CA LYS A 322 24.46 -15.51 -14.67
C LYS A 322 24.52 -16.81 -13.84
N ALA A 323 23.45 -17.26 -13.19
CA ALA A 323 23.45 -18.55 -12.50
C ALA A 323 23.27 -19.76 -13.46
N LEU A 324 22.88 -19.53 -14.72
CA LEU A 324 22.70 -20.59 -15.73
C LEU A 324 23.91 -20.80 -16.65
N SER A 325 25.06 -20.16 -16.39
CA SER A 325 26.29 -20.38 -17.17
C SER A 325 27.33 -21.23 -16.41
N GLY A 326 26.86 -22.27 -15.70
CA GLY A 326 27.71 -23.33 -15.15
C GLY A 326 27.97 -24.42 -16.18
N GLN A 327 29.00 -24.24 -16.99
CA GLN A 327 29.74 -25.27 -17.76
C GLN A 327 28.94 -26.47 -18.30
N TRP A 328 28.41 -26.34 -19.51
CA TRP A 328 28.12 -27.52 -20.34
C TRP A 328 29.46 -28.06 -20.88
N ARG A 329 29.93 -29.18 -20.33
CA ARG A 329 30.91 -30.05 -21.01
C ARG A 329 30.11 -31.11 -21.76
N PRO A 330 30.35 -31.35 -23.06
CA PRO A 330 29.74 -32.48 -23.72
C PRO A 330 30.40 -33.75 -23.19
N VAL A 331 29.61 -34.62 -22.55
CA VAL A 331 30.02 -35.99 -22.22
C VAL A 331 29.38 -36.90 -23.25
N ASP A 332 30.23 -37.69 -23.91
CA ASP A 332 29.87 -38.62 -24.97
C ASP A 332 28.85 -39.67 -24.52
N ALA A 333 28.11 -40.16 -25.52
CA ALA A 333 27.02 -41.12 -25.41
C ALA A 333 27.40 -42.42 -24.67
N GLY A 334 26.59 -42.78 -23.67
CA GLY A 334 26.62 -44.12 -23.09
C GLY A 334 25.75 -44.26 -21.85
N THR A 335 24.81 -45.20 -21.94
CA THR A 335 24.03 -45.85 -20.87
C THR A 335 22.90 -45.05 -20.20
N ALA A 336 21.71 -45.64 -20.34
CA ALA A 336 20.43 -45.22 -19.80
C ALA A 336 20.30 -45.64 -18.34
N GLU A 337 20.09 -44.68 -17.45
CA GLU A 337 19.53 -44.89 -16.12
C GLU A 337 18.56 -43.74 -15.79
N GLU A 338 17.34 -44.13 -15.45
CA GLU A 338 16.27 -43.43 -14.73
C GLU A 338 16.20 -41.90 -14.87
N ALA A 339 15.30 -41.47 -15.76
CA ALA A 339 14.84 -40.08 -15.83
C ALA A 339 13.99 -39.75 -14.58
N ASP A 340 14.66 -39.25 -13.55
CA ASP A 340 14.04 -38.44 -12.51
C ASP A 340 13.51 -37.17 -13.20
N ASP A 341 12.20 -36.97 -13.13
CA ASP A 341 11.49 -35.85 -13.75
C ASP A 341 12.00 -34.53 -13.14
N PRO A 342 12.63 -33.62 -13.91
CA PRO A 342 13.11 -32.37 -13.37
C PRO A 342 11.93 -31.40 -13.28
N THR A 343 11.03 -31.62 -12.33
CA THR A 343 10.05 -30.60 -11.94
C THR A 343 10.78 -29.45 -11.25
N ASP A 344 11.02 -28.35 -11.98
CA ASP A 344 10.76 -26.97 -11.53
C ASP A 344 11.33 -26.50 -10.17
N MET A 345 12.46 -27.06 -9.69
CA MET A 345 13.00 -26.77 -8.35
C MET A 345 13.87 -25.52 -8.20
N ASP A 346 13.89 -24.61 -9.18
CA ASP A 346 14.52 -23.28 -9.01
C ASP A 346 13.56 -22.12 -9.33
N PHE A 347 12.25 -22.37 -9.18
CA PHE A 347 11.29 -21.30 -8.97
C PHE A 347 11.55 -20.70 -7.58
N ALA A 348 12.35 -19.62 -7.53
CA ALA A 348 12.79 -18.96 -6.29
C ALA A 348 11.66 -18.94 -5.25
N ALA A 349 11.87 -19.61 -4.11
CA ALA A 349 10.84 -19.87 -3.09
C ALA A 349 10.09 -18.60 -2.63
N GLU A 350 10.72 -17.43 -2.77
CA GLU A 350 10.14 -16.10 -2.57
C GLU A 350 8.96 -15.80 -3.53
N LYS A 351 9.08 -16.12 -4.82
CA LYS A 351 8.02 -15.92 -5.83
C LYS A 351 6.80 -16.78 -5.51
N VAL A 352 7.02 -18.05 -5.12
CA VAL A 352 5.96 -18.95 -4.66
C VAL A 352 5.26 -18.37 -3.43
N ALA A 353 6.04 -17.99 -2.42
CA ALA A 353 5.51 -17.49 -1.17
C ALA A 353 4.71 -16.21 -1.37
N LEU A 354 5.16 -15.31 -2.24
CA LEU A 354 4.46 -14.09 -2.61
C LEU A 354 3.10 -14.39 -3.25
N LEU A 355 3.03 -15.28 -4.26
CA LEU A 355 1.77 -15.65 -4.91
C LEU A 355 0.81 -16.35 -3.94
N ARG A 356 1.32 -17.25 -3.09
CA ARG A 356 0.51 -17.91 -2.06
C ARG A 356 -0.06 -16.91 -1.06
N HIS A 357 0.75 -15.91 -0.68
CA HIS A 357 0.31 -14.86 0.24
C HIS A 357 -0.73 -13.94 -0.41
N LEU A 358 -0.55 -13.51 -1.66
CA LEU A 358 -1.57 -12.75 -2.40
C LEU A 358 -2.90 -13.52 -2.46
N ALA A 359 -2.86 -14.82 -2.77
CA ALA A 359 -4.04 -15.66 -2.76
C ALA A 359 -4.67 -15.79 -1.36
N LYS A 360 -3.87 -15.80 -0.29
CA LYS A 360 -4.36 -15.78 1.09
C LYS A 360 -5.08 -14.48 1.42
N ILE A 361 -4.49 -13.34 1.04
CA ILE A 361 -5.11 -12.02 1.22
C ILE A 361 -6.47 -11.96 0.54
N GLU A 362 -6.59 -12.42 -0.72
CA GLU A 362 -7.88 -12.42 -1.43
C GLU A 362 -8.93 -13.30 -0.73
N ARG A 363 -8.54 -14.50 -0.28
CA ARG A 363 -9.47 -15.41 0.40
C ARG A 363 -9.98 -14.86 1.72
N GLU A 364 -9.10 -14.25 2.52
CA GLU A 364 -9.45 -13.80 3.87
C GLU A 364 -10.11 -12.41 3.89
N THR A 365 -9.70 -11.52 2.99
CA THR A 365 -10.18 -10.13 2.99
C THR A 365 -11.23 -9.86 1.90
N GLY A 366 -11.33 -10.73 0.88
CA GLY A 366 -12.19 -10.55 -0.28
C GLY A 366 -11.65 -9.55 -1.31
N TRP A 367 -10.45 -8.99 -1.10
CA TRP A 367 -9.84 -8.04 -2.02
C TRP A 367 -9.20 -8.74 -3.21
N LYS A 368 -9.49 -8.23 -4.42
CA LYS A 368 -9.01 -8.84 -5.66
C LYS A 368 -7.48 -8.71 -5.75
N THR A 369 -6.80 -9.85 -5.83
CA THR A 369 -5.34 -9.94 -6.04
C THR A 369 -4.99 -10.67 -7.33
N LYS A 370 -5.92 -11.47 -7.86
CA LYS A 370 -5.76 -12.29 -9.07
C LYS A 370 -5.14 -11.56 -10.27
N GLU A 371 -5.58 -10.34 -10.56
CA GLU A 371 -5.03 -9.57 -11.69
C GLU A 371 -3.55 -9.28 -11.48
N ARG A 372 -3.16 -8.80 -10.29
CA ARG A 372 -1.75 -8.55 -9.94
C ARG A 372 -0.92 -9.82 -9.88
N ALA A 373 -1.49 -10.91 -9.38
CA ALA A 373 -0.83 -12.20 -9.37
C ALA A 373 -0.59 -12.72 -10.79
N ARG A 374 -1.55 -12.53 -11.71
CA ARG A 374 -1.39 -12.85 -13.14
C ARG A 374 -0.33 -11.95 -13.78
N ASP A 375 -0.38 -10.64 -13.54
CA ASP A 375 0.62 -9.70 -14.07
C ASP A 375 2.05 -10.11 -13.65
N LEU A 376 2.24 -10.56 -12.39
CA LEU A 376 3.52 -11.10 -11.91
C LEU A 376 3.89 -12.42 -12.58
N ARG A 377 2.94 -13.33 -12.80
CA ARG A 377 3.21 -14.59 -13.51
C ARG A 377 3.65 -14.35 -14.95
N VAL A 378 3.00 -13.41 -15.65
CA VAL A 378 3.41 -12.99 -16.99
C VAL A 378 4.81 -12.35 -16.95
N LEU A 379 5.06 -11.46 -15.98
CA LEU A 379 6.37 -10.82 -15.81
C LEU A 379 7.48 -11.87 -15.62
N TRP A 380 7.23 -12.91 -14.83
CA TRP A 380 8.18 -13.98 -14.57
C TRP A 380 8.21 -15.08 -15.64
N GLY A 381 7.45 -14.93 -16.74
CA GLY A 381 7.41 -15.88 -17.86
C GLY A 381 6.67 -17.20 -17.58
N LEU A 382 5.77 -17.22 -16.59
CA LEU A 382 5.01 -18.42 -16.18
C LEU A 382 3.67 -18.56 -16.91
N GLU A 383 3.13 -17.47 -17.46
CA GLU A 383 1.89 -17.42 -18.24
C GLU A 383 2.12 -16.49 -19.44
N ASN A 384 1.51 -16.81 -20.59
CA ASN A 384 1.57 -16.01 -21.82
C ASN A 384 0.34 -15.12 -21.98
#